data_AF-A0A1X7V182-F1
#
_entry.id   AF-A0A1X7V182-F1
#
_cell.length_a   1.000
_cell.length_b   1.000
_cell.length_c   1.000
_cell.angle_alpha   90.00
_cell.angle_beta   90.00
_cell.angle_gamma   90.00
#
_symmetry.space_group_name_H-M   'P 1'
#
loop_
_entity.id
_entity.type
_entity.pdbx_description
1 polymer ?
#
loop_
_entity_poly.entity_id
_entity_poly.type
_entity_poly.pdbx_seq_one_letter_code
_entity_poly.pdbx_strand_id
1 'polypeptide(L)'
;MYSILLVLCIASLSAALDGTCVNPTTLSFIENSLSNISDQLKGSSNGVSESITSVTSLLQLTMLKEMIGSYKESSTSNNNEEGLTLLKRIELILNTSTADLNNKLDTNTAILSSRLSTIEHNIPSAISSLQSQVSALSSDLKKIHQLLEEHANVTGNCEEARDPLLSSCDAILSKSPNSPSGYYNLADVNGHSRHVYCHMETLCGKGGGWRRIASLNMTDPNENCPTQFRSYSSGGVRVCGRPVTNTGGSASITFPSSDIRYSQVCGKVIGYQKGFPDGVMRKISDSTINSPAYIDGISLTYGNPRKHLWTFISGGTGSGPYNRCPCGTTGQKTYPSFVGSNYYCEAGYETGHWATYSVTYTSDPLWDGKGCGSSETNCCQRTLIPWFYRSFTHSTTDYIEMRIGCDEGTHDEDVPVGEYEIYVK
;
A
#
# COMPACT_ATOMS: atom_id res chain seq x y z
N MET A 1 13.93 20.28 30.15
CA MET A 1 12.99 21.40 30.38
C MET A 1 12.11 21.18 31.61
N TYR A 2 11.69 19.94 31.92
CA TYR A 2 10.78 19.62 33.04
C TYR A 2 11.37 19.77 34.45
N SER A 3 12.66 19.46 34.66
CA SER A 3 13.33 19.68 35.95
C SER A 3 13.43 21.16 36.32
N ILE A 4 13.44 22.06 35.33
CA ILE A 4 13.56 23.51 35.56
C ILE A 4 12.25 24.09 36.07
N LEU A 5 11.09 23.66 35.55
CA LEU A 5 9.77 24.11 36.04
C LEU A 5 9.49 23.63 37.46
N LEU A 6 9.85 22.38 37.79
CA LEU A 6 9.66 21.84 39.15
C LEU A 6 10.57 22.55 40.17
N VAL A 7 11.83 22.80 39.80
CA VAL A 7 12.78 23.56 40.62
C VAL A 7 12.34 25.01 40.81
N LEU A 8 11.76 25.64 39.79
CA LEU A 8 11.19 26.99 39.90
C LEU A 8 9.97 27.05 40.84
N CYS A 9 9.09 26.03 40.82
CA CYS A 9 7.99 25.90 41.78
C CYS A 9 8.48 25.70 43.23
N ILE A 10 9.54 24.91 43.44
CA ILE A 10 10.11 24.69 44.78
C ILE A 10 10.79 25.96 45.30
N ALA A 11 11.56 26.65 44.45
CA ALA A 11 12.24 27.90 44.82
C ALA A 11 11.26 29.04 45.19
N SER A 12 10.08 29.06 44.56
CA SER A 12 9.03 30.03 44.86
C SER A 12 8.22 29.67 46.11
N LEU A 13 8.11 28.37 46.46
CA LEU A 13 7.53 27.93 47.73
C LEU A 13 8.50 28.11 48.91
N SER A 14 9.81 27.89 48.73
CA SER A 14 10.81 28.09 49.79
C SER A 14 10.90 29.56 50.22
N ALA A 15 10.73 30.50 49.28
CA ALA A 15 10.68 31.93 49.58
C ALA A 15 9.43 32.36 50.39
N ALA A 16 8.36 31.55 50.38
CA ALA A 16 7.13 31.77 51.14
C ALA A 16 7.24 31.38 52.62
N LEU A 17 8.13 30.44 52.95
CA LEU A 17 8.33 29.90 54.30
C LEU A 17 9.09 30.88 55.22
N ASP A 18 9.73 31.92 54.68
CA ASP A 18 10.44 32.98 55.43
C ASP A 18 9.52 34.09 56.00
N GLY A 19 8.23 33.81 56.14
CA GLY A 19 7.29 34.67 56.89
C GLY A 19 6.83 35.94 56.16
N THR A 20 7.05 36.05 54.85
CA THR A 20 6.43 37.11 54.03
C THR A 20 5.25 36.55 53.24
N CYS A 21 4.12 37.27 53.24
CA CYS A 21 2.91 36.84 52.54
C CYS A 21 3.19 36.58 51.06
N VAL A 22 2.82 35.38 50.58
CA VAL A 22 2.97 34.99 49.17
C VAL A 22 2.08 35.87 48.30
N ASN A 23 2.67 36.55 47.32
CA ASN A 23 1.95 37.35 46.34
C ASN A 23 0.95 36.47 45.56
N PRO A 24 -0.33 36.86 45.42
CA PRO A 24 -1.35 36.15 44.64
C PRO A 24 -0.91 35.71 43.22
N THR A 25 -0.02 36.48 42.58
CA THR A 25 0.53 36.16 41.26
C THR A 25 1.39 34.90 41.27
N THR A 26 2.16 34.67 42.33
CA THR A 26 3.00 33.47 42.49
C THR A 26 2.15 32.21 42.66
N LEU A 27 1.05 32.32 43.41
CA LEU A 27 0.12 31.22 43.63
C LEU A 27 -0.56 30.79 42.33
N SER A 28 -1.01 31.76 41.52
CA SER A 28 -1.60 31.50 40.21
C SER A 28 -0.60 30.85 39.24
N PHE A 29 0.68 31.24 39.29
CA PHE A 29 1.73 30.60 38.49
C PHE A 29 1.92 29.12 38.85
N ILE A 30 1.89 28.79 40.13
CA ILE A 30 1.99 27.41 40.63
C ILE A 30 0.77 26.59 40.18
N GLU A 31 -0.45 27.12 40.34
CA GLU A 31 -1.69 26.46 39.89
C GLU A 31 -1.67 26.13 38.40
N ASN A 32 -1.23 27.09 37.56
CA ASN A 32 -1.10 26.90 36.11
C ASN A 32 -0.05 25.84 35.76
N SER A 33 1.09 25.85 36.45
CA SER A 33 2.17 24.87 36.24
C SER A 33 1.72 23.45 36.61
N LEU A 34 0.99 23.29 37.72
CA LEU A 34 0.39 22.02 38.12
C LEU A 34 -0.66 21.54 37.12
N SER A 35 -1.46 22.45 36.54
CA SER A 35 -2.42 22.06 35.51
C SER A 35 -1.76 21.52 34.25
N ASN A 36 -0.71 22.17 33.78
CA ASN A 36 0.02 21.73 32.60
C ASN A 36 0.66 20.33 32.79
N ILE A 37 1.24 20.08 33.96
CA ILE A 37 1.79 18.75 34.31
C ILE A 37 0.68 17.70 34.35
N SER A 38 -0.50 18.03 34.91
CA SER A 38 -1.65 17.13 34.95
C SER A 38 -2.09 16.68 33.56
N ASP A 39 -2.16 17.61 32.61
CA ASP A 39 -2.66 17.33 31.26
C ASP A 39 -1.66 16.53 30.43
N GLN A 40 -0.36 16.73 30.66
CA GLN A 40 0.69 15.93 30.04
C GLN A 40 0.69 14.47 30.54
N LEU A 41 0.41 14.24 31.84
CA LEU A 41 0.30 12.89 32.40
C LEU A 41 -0.92 12.11 31.86
N LYS A 42 -1.99 12.81 31.44
CA LYS A 42 -3.15 12.19 30.78
C LYS A 42 -2.85 11.73 29.35
N GLY A 43 -1.91 12.38 28.66
CA GLY A 43 -1.61 12.11 27.24
C GLY A 43 -0.64 10.94 26.98
N SER A 44 0.00 10.38 28.01
CA SER A 44 1.09 9.41 27.85
C SER A 44 0.69 7.94 28.03
N SER A 45 -0.59 7.60 28.21
CA SER A 45 -1.01 6.23 28.57
C SER A 45 -1.21 5.32 27.34
N ASN A 46 -0.17 4.62 26.90
CA ASN A 46 -0.31 3.50 25.97
C ASN A 46 0.29 2.23 26.59
N GLY A 47 -0.28 1.77 27.71
CA GLY A 47 0.06 0.49 28.34
C GLY A 47 -0.62 0.29 29.71
N VAL A 48 -1.09 -0.93 29.98
CA VAL A 48 -1.87 -1.27 31.20
C VAL A 48 -1.06 -1.09 32.50
N SER A 49 0.28 -1.22 32.47
CA SER A 49 1.13 -0.94 33.64
C SER A 49 1.37 0.56 33.87
N GLU A 50 1.33 1.39 32.83
CA GLU A 50 1.50 2.85 32.93
C GLU A 50 0.25 3.53 33.51
N SER A 51 -0.94 2.96 33.25
CA SER A 51 -2.23 3.51 33.71
C SER A 51 -2.38 3.59 35.23
N ILE A 52 -1.94 2.59 35.99
CA ILE A 52 -2.09 2.59 37.47
C ILE A 52 -1.15 3.63 38.11
N THR A 53 0.05 3.79 37.56
CA THR A 53 1.04 4.79 37.99
C THR A 53 0.65 6.23 37.64
N SER A 54 0.08 6.46 36.46
CA SER A 54 -0.44 7.78 36.06
C SER A 54 -1.57 8.22 37.01
N VAL A 55 -2.50 7.30 37.32
CA VAL A 55 -3.62 7.57 38.24
C VAL A 55 -3.13 7.99 39.65
N THR A 56 -2.07 7.37 40.17
CA THR A 56 -1.54 7.71 41.51
C THR A 56 -0.89 9.11 41.53
N SER A 57 -0.10 9.45 40.50
CA SER A 57 0.52 10.77 40.38
C SER A 57 -0.50 11.88 40.11
N LEU A 58 -1.55 11.60 39.31
CA LEU A 58 -2.67 12.51 39.14
C LEU A 58 -3.42 12.76 40.46
N LEU A 59 -3.64 11.71 41.26
CA LEU A 59 -4.34 11.81 42.55
C LEU A 59 -3.58 12.75 43.52
N GLN A 60 -2.26 12.60 43.62
CA GLN A 60 -1.39 13.47 44.42
C GLN A 60 -1.44 14.93 43.96
N LEU A 61 -1.47 15.16 42.63
CA LEU A 61 -1.52 16.51 42.07
C LEU A 61 -2.86 17.20 42.33
N THR A 62 -3.97 16.46 42.28
CA THR A 62 -5.30 16.97 42.66
C THR A 62 -5.40 17.30 44.14
N MET A 63 -4.86 16.47 45.03
CA MET A 63 -4.80 16.78 46.47
C MET A 63 -3.98 18.05 46.73
N LEU A 64 -2.88 18.23 46.00
CA LEU A 64 -2.05 19.44 46.12
C LEU A 64 -2.80 20.70 45.67
N LYS A 65 -3.56 20.64 44.57
CA LYS A 65 -4.40 21.75 44.10
C LYS A 65 -5.46 22.15 45.14
N GLU A 66 -6.10 21.15 45.76
CA GLU A 66 -7.11 21.38 46.80
C GLU A 66 -6.51 22.03 48.05
N MET A 67 -5.34 21.55 48.50
CA MET A 67 -4.62 22.15 49.64
C MET A 67 -4.14 23.59 49.38
N ILE A 68 -3.72 23.90 48.15
CA ILE A 68 -3.36 25.27 47.75
C ILE A 68 -4.61 26.18 47.78
N GLY A 69 -5.77 25.68 47.36
CA GLY A 69 -7.05 26.37 47.48
C GLY A 69 -7.42 26.67 48.94
N SER A 70 -7.31 25.68 49.82
CA SER A 70 -7.57 25.86 51.26
C SER A 70 -6.58 26.82 51.94
N TYR A 71 -5.31 26.86 51.51
CA TYR A 71 -4.35 27.85 51.97
C TYR A 71 -4.78 29.28 51.57
N LYS A 72 -5.22 29.47 50.32
CA LYS A 72 -5.72 30.75 49.82
C LYS A 72 -6.89 31.27 50.66
N GLU A 73 -7.81 30.40 51.06
CA GLU A 73 -8.93 30.75 51.94
C GLU A 73 -8.48 31.09 53.37
N SER A 74 -7.64 30.25 53.99
CA SER A 74 -7.16 30.46 55.37
C SER A 74 -6.27 31.71 55.55
N SER A 75 -5.45 32.04 54.54
CA SER A 75 -4.54 33.20 54.54
C SER A 75 -5.24 34.58 54.54
N THR A 76 -6.57 34.61 54.40
CA THR A 76 -7.39 35.83 54.50
C THR A 76 -7.85 36.13 55.94
N SER A 77 -7.54 35.26 56.91
CA SER A 77 -7.86 35.44 58.33
C SER A 77 -6.59 35.66 59.18
N ASN A 78 -6.66 36.50 60.21
CA ASN A 78 -5.49 37.05 60.95
C ASN A 78 -4.64 36.04 61.76
N ASN A 79 -4.86 34.72 61.69
CA ASN A 79 -4.07 33.72 62.41
C ASN A 79 -3.24 32.86 61.43
N ASN A 80 -1.98 33.27 61.23
CA ASN A 80 -1.01 32.67 60.27
C ASN A 80 -0.53 31.23 60.61
N GLU A 81 -0.92 30.64 61.73
CA GLU A 81 -0.38 29.35 62.20
C GLU A 81 -0.97 28.13 61.46
N GLU A 82 -2.26 28.20 61.09
CA GLU A 82 -2.91 27.17 60.27
C GLU A 82 -2.36 27.18 58.83
N GLY A 83 -2.16 28.36 58.25
CA GLY A 83 -1.56 28.52 56.92
C GLY A 83 -0.14 27.96 56.84
N LEU A 84 0.69 28.17 57.87
CA LEU A 84 2.04 27.62 57.94
C LEU A 84 2.03 26.08 58.05
N THR A 85 1.06 25.51 58.77
CA THR A 85 0.91 24.05 58.89
C THR A 85 0.48 23.42 57.56
N LEU A 86 -0.40 24.09 56.81
CA LEU A 86 -0.79 23.70 55.46
C LEU A 86 0.40 23.75 54.48
N LEU A 87 1.20 24.81 54.51
CA LEU A 87 2.41 24.94 53.68
C LEU A 87 3.42 23.80 53.92
N LYS A 88 3.68 23.44 55.19
CA LYS A 88 4.57 22.32 55.52
C LYS A 88 4.06 20.97 55.00
N ARG A 89 2.74 20.76 54.97
CA ARG A 89 2.15 19.54 54.38
C ARG A 89 2.28 19.54 52.85
N ILE A 90 2.08 20.68 52.20
CA ILE A 90 2.25 20.84 50.75
C ILE A 90 3.71 20.55 50.37
N GLU A 91 4.68 21.09 51.12
CA GLU A 91 6.11 20.85 50.92
C GLU A 91 6.46 19.36 51.05
N LEU A 92 5.93 18.67 52.07
CA LEU A 92 6.16 17.24 52.26
C LEU A 92 5.64 16.40 51.09
N ILE A 93 4.44 16.71 50.60
CA ILE A 93 3.83 16.01 49.46
C ILE A 93 4.65 16.25 48.19
N LEU A 94 5.05 17.50 47.93
CA LEU A 94 5.89 17.85 46.78
C LEU A 94 7.23 17.11 46.80
N ASN A 95 7.90 17.07 47.94
CA ASN A 95 9.18 16.38 48.08
C ASN A 95 9.02 14.87 47.85
N THR A 96 7.95 14.27 48.37
CA THR A 96 7.65 12.85 48.19
C THR A 96 7.35 12.50 46.73
N SER A 97 6.51 13.29 46.06
CA SER A 97 6.19 13.11 44.64
C SER A 97 7.41 13.33 43.74
N THR A 98 8.29 14.28 44.09
CA THR A 98 9.54 14.52 43.35
C THR A 98 10.48 13.32 43.44
N ALA A 99 10.64 12.74 44.64
CA ALA A 99 11.46 11.55 44.83
C ALA A 99 10.92 10.35 44.04
N ASP A 100 9.60 10.14 44.02
CA ASP A 100 8.96 9.08 43.23
C ASP A 100 9.18 9.26 41.72
N LEU A 101 9.03 10.49 41.22
CA LEU A 101 9.29 10.80 39.81
C LEU A 101 10.76 10.56 39.40
N ASN A 102 11.71 10.93 40.27
CA ASN A 102 13.13 10.68 40.00
C ASN A 102 13.45 9.18 39.95
N ASN A 103 12.95 8.40 40.91
CA ASN A 103 13.13 6.94 40.91
C ASN A 103 12.55 6.28 39.65
N LYS A 104 11.40 6.77 39.17
CA LYS A 104 10.77 6.29 37.92
C LYS A 104 11.61 6.67 36.70
N LEU A 105 12.13 7.90 36.65
CA LEU A 105 13.01 8.34 35.57
C LEU A 105 14.28 7.49 35.52
N ASP A 106 14.87 7.19 36.67
CA ASP A 106 16.06 6.33 36.76
C ASP A 106 15.75 4.90 36.30
N THR A 107 14.59 4.35 36.68
CA THR A 107 14.14 3.02 36.25
C THR A 107 13.94 2.96 34.73
N ASN A 108 13.28 3.97 34.14
CA ASN A 108 13.06 4.03 32.71
C ASN A 108 14.36 4.20 31.93
N THR A 109 15.27 5.03 32.44
CA THR A 109 16.63 5.17 31.89
C THR A 109 17.34 3.82 31.88
N ALA A 110 17.31 3.07 32.99
CA ALA A 110 17.94 1.75 33.08
C ALA A 110 17.33 0.72 32.09
N ILE A 111 16.00 0.71 31.94
CA ILE A 111 15.31 -0.15 30.98
C ILE A 111 15.71 0.21 29.54
N LEU A 112 15.74 1.50 29.20
CA LEU A 112 16.14 1.96 27.88
C LEU A 112 17.60 1.62 27.58
N SER A 113 18.51 1.81 28.53
CA SER A 113 19.92 1.40 28.40
C SER A 113 20.07 -0.10 28.19
N SER A 114 19.30 -0.92 28.92
CA SER A 114 19.30 -2.38 28.75
C SER A 114 18.82 -2.80 27.34
N ARG A 115 17.71 -2.21 26.86
CA ARG A 115 17.21 -2.47 25.50
C ARG A 115 18.20 -2.03 24.43
N LEU A 116 18.82 -0.87 24.61
CA LEU A 116 19.84 -0.36 23.68
C LEU A 116 21.04 -1.31 23.60
N SER A 117 21.55 -1.80 24.75
CA SER A 117 22.65 -2.76 24.77
C SER A 117 22.31 -4.09 24.07
N THR A 118 21.05 -4.52 24.16
CA THR A 118 20.56 -5.72 23.47
C THR A 118 20.55 -5.53 21.96
N ILE A 119 20.13 -4.36 21.49
CA ILE A 119 20.15 -3.99 20.07
C ILE A 119 21.59 -3.90 19.56
N GLU A 120 22.48 -3.25 20.31
CA GLU A 120 23.90 -3.11 19.99
C GLU A 120 24.62 -4.45 19.90
N HIS A 121 24.18 -5.48 20.64
CA HIS A 121 24.75 -6.82 20.54
C HIS A 121 24.17 -7.67 19.39
N ASN A 122 22.85 -7.61 19.20
CA ASN A 122 22.17 -8.48 18.24
C ASN A 122 22.44 -8.10 16.78
N ILE A 123 22.54 -6.80 16.47
CA ILE A 123 22.76 -6.34 15.09
C ILE A 123 24.12 -6.81 14.55
N PRO A 124 25.27 -6.60 15.23
CA PRO A 124 26.56 -7.08 14.76
C PRO A 124 26.63 -8.60 14.62
N SER A 125 26.00 -9.34 15.56
CA SER A 125 25.95 -10.80 15.52
C SER A 125 25.22 -11.32 14.28
N ALA A 126 24.05 -10.74 13.96
CA ALA A 126 23.30 -11.07 12.76
C ALA A 126 24.07 -10.71 11.47
N ILE A 127 24.75 -9.56 11.44
CA ILE A 127 25.59 -9.14 10.31
C ILE A 127 26.74 -10.13 10.08
N SER A 128 27.42 -10.57 11.15
CA SER A 128 28.52 -11.53 11.04
C SER A 128 28.04 -12.89 10.52
N SER A 129 26.88 -13.36 10.99
CA SER A 129 26.25 -14.57 10.47
C SER A 129 25.94 -14.46 8.97
N LEU A 130 25.35 -13.36 8.53
CA LEU A 130 25.06 -13.13 7.11
C LEU A 130 26.33 -13.08 6.26
N GLN A 131 27.38 -12.42 6.72
CA GLN A 131 28.68 -12.36 6.03
C GLN A 131 29.29 -13.76 5.86
N SER A 132 29.16 -14.63 6.87
CA SER A 132 29.63 -16.01 6.79
C SER A 132 28.88 -16.82 5.72
N GLN A 133 27.55 -16.66 5.66
CA GLN A 133 26.71 -17.34 4.67
C GLN A 133 27.00 -16.87 3.24
N VAL A 134 27.17 -15.55 3.04
CA VAL A 134 27.54 -14.98 1.74
C VAL A 134 28.91 -15.49 1.27
N SER A 135 29.87 -15.63 2.18
CA SER A 135 31.20 -16.15 1.87
C SER A 135 31.15 -17.63 1.46
N ALA A 136 30.34 -18.44 2.16
CA ALA A 136 30.11 -19.84 1.81
C ALA A 136 29.46 -19.96 0.42
N LEU A 137 28.42 -19.17 0.15
CA LEU A 137 27.75 -19.16 -1.15
C LEU A 137 28.68 -18.72 -2.29
N SER A 138 29.53 -17.72 -2.04
CA SER A 138 30.56 -17.30 -3.01
C SER A 138 31.56 -18.41 -3.31
N SER A 139 31.96 -19.20 -2.30
CA SER A 139 32.83 -20.35 -2.50
C SER A 139 32.17 -21.44 -3.32
N ASP A 140 30.89 -21.73 -3.09
CA ASP A 140 30.17 -22.76 -3.84
C ASP A 140 29.91 -22.34 -5.28
N LEU A 141 29.62 -21.06 -5.52
CA LEU A 141 29.51 -20.50 -6.88
C LEU A 141 30.82 -20.68 -7.66
N LYS A 142 31.98 -20.44 -7.02
CA LYS A 142 33.29 -20.68 -7.65
C LYS A 142 33.51 -22.14 -8.02
N LYS A 143 33.14 -23.08 -7.14
CA LYS A 143 33.23 -24.52 -7.43
C LYS A 143 32.35 -24.91 -8.61
N ILE A 144 31.12 -24.40 -8.67
CA ILE A 144 30.20 -24.64 -9.80
C ILE A 144 30.81 -24.10 -11.10
N HIS A 145 31.39 -22.89 -11.06
CA HIS A 145 32.06 -22.31 -12.23
C HIS A 145 33.21 -23.19 -12.74
N GLN A 146 34.03 -23.71 -11.81
CA GLN A 146 35.13 -24.59 -12.15
C GLN A 146 34.66 -25.94 -12.71
N LEU A 147 33.59 -26.52 -12.15
CA LEU A 147 32.97 -27.75 -12.66
C LEU A 147 32.34 -27.56 -14.06
N LEU A 148 31.79 -26.38 -14.34
CA LEU A 148 31.28 -26.02 -15.67
C LEU A 148 32.41 -25.88 -16.70
N GLU A 149 33.52 -25.25 -16.33
CA GLU A 149 34.71 -25.14 -17.19
C GLU A 149 35.33 -26.52 -17.47
N GLU A 150 35.38 -27.42 -16.48
CA GLU A 150 35.83 -28.80 -16.67
C GLU A 150 34.87 -29.60 -17.56
N HIS A 151 33.55 -29.47 -17.38
CA HIS A 151 32.57 -30.11 -18.26
C HIS A 151 32.66 -29.63 -19.70
N ALA A 152 32.84 -28.32 -19.92
CA ALA A 152 32.97 -27.75 -21.26
C ALA A 152 34.18 -28.31 -22.02
N ASN A 153 35.31 -28.56 -21.33
CA ASN A 153 36.52 -29.13 -21.91
C ASN A 153 36.41 -30.63 -22.23
N VAL A 154 35.62 -31.40 -21.46
CA VAL A 154 35.42 -32.84 -21.69
C VAL A 154 34.46 -33.12 -22.87
N THR A 155 33.57 -32.17 -23.21
CA THR A 155 32.68 -32.27 -24.38
C THR A 155 33.29 -31.79 -25.71
N GLY A 156 34.60 -31.53 -25.77
CA GLY A 156 35.31 -30.98 -26.93
C GLY A 156 35.34 -31.81 -28.23
N ASN A 157 34.43 -32.78 -28.42
CA ASN A 157 34.24 -33.53 -29.67
C ASN A 157 32.77 -33.59 -30.14
N CYS A 158 31.96 -32.61 -29.77
CA CYS A 158 30.78 -32.28 -30.56
C CYS A 158 31.05 -30.91 -31.18
N GLU A 159 31.09 -30.86 -32.52
CA GLU A 159 31.01 -29.60 -33.25
C GLU A 159 29.96 -28.71 -32.58
N GLU A 160 30.31 -27.45 -32.32
CA GLU A 160 29.37 -26.42 -31.93
C GLU A 160 28.28 -26.29 -33.01
N ALA A 161 27.30 -27.18 -32.98
CA ALA A 161 25.97 -26.86 -33.42
C ALA A 161 25.55 -25.74 -32.48
N ARG A 162 25.67 -24.49 -32.96
CA ARG A 162 24.86 -23.38 -32.46
C ARG A 162 23.44 -23.90 -32.42
N ASP A 163 23.01 -24.35 -31.25
CA ASP A 163 21.64 -24.77 -31.03
C ASP A 163 20.81 -23.54 -31.42
N PRO A 164 20.00 -23.59 -32.49
CA PRO A 164 19.33 -22.40 -32.98
C PRO A 164 18.53 -21.84 -31.82
N LEU A 165 18.78 -20.57 -31.46
CA LEU A 165 18.07 -19.91 -30.37
C LEU A 165 16.59 -20.22 -30.54
N LEU A 166 15.99 -20.87 -29.55
CA LEU A 166 14.58 -21.24 -29.62
C LEU A 166 13.75 -19.96 -29.76
N SER A 167 12.76 -20.01 -30.64
CA SER A 167 12.02 -18.82 -31.07
C SER A 167 10.86 -18.43 -30.14
N SER A 168 10.55 -19.27 -29.14
CA SER A 168 9.47 -19.01 -28.17
C SER A 168 9.70 -19.73 -26.84
N CYS A 169 9.04 -19.23 -25.79
CA CYS A 169 9.00 -19.89 -24.49
C CYS A 169 8.36 -21.29 -24.58
N ASP A 170 7.36 -21.46 -25.44
CA ASP A 170 6.73 -22.76 -25.71
C ASP A 170 7.68 -23.75 -26.38
N ALA A 171 8.56 -23.27 -27.29
CA ALA A 171 9.59 -24.10 -27.91
C ALA A 171 10.64 -24.57 -26.89
N ILE A 172 11.02 -23.69 -25.94
CA ILE A 172 11.88 -24.09 -24.80
C ILE A 172 11.20 -25.18 -24.00
N LEU A 173 9.96 -24.96 -23.56
CA LEU A 173 9.26 -25.90 -22.70
C LEU A 173 9.03 -27.25 -23.41
N SER A 174 8.79 -27.23 -24.72
CA SER A 174 8.66 -28.44 -25.54
C SER A 174 9.96 -29.25 -25.62
N LYS A 175 11.11 -28.57 -25.74
CA LYS A 175 12.43 -29.23 -25.80
C LYS A 175 12.91 -29.66 -24.41
N SER A 176 12.60 -28.89 -23.39
CA SER A 176 13.05 -29.08 -22.00
C SER A 176 11.88 -28.87 -21.05
N PRO A 177 11.05 -29.92 -20.80
CA PRO A 177 9.83 -29.81 -20.00
C PRO A 177 10.01 -29.37 -18.54
N ASN A 178 11.23 -29.50 -18.01
CA ASN A 178 11.57 -29.10 -16.64
C ASN A 178 12.15 -27.68 -16.55
N SER A 179 12.07 -26.90 -17.64
CA SER A 179 12.58 -25.51 -17.66
C SER A 179 11.80 -24.65 -16.66
N PRO A 180 12.47 -23.92 -15.74
CA PRO A 180 11.79 -23.08 -14.76
C PRO A 180 11.28 -21.77 -15.39
N SER A 181 10.30 -21.12 -14.76
CA SER A 181 9.97 -19.73 -15.10
C SER A 181 11.17 -18.80 -14.86
N GLY A 182 11.38 -17.82 -15.73
CA GLY A 182 12.53 -16.93 -15.65
C GLY A 182 12.83 -16.18 -16.93
N TYR A 183 13.98 -15.51 -16.97
CA TYR A 183 14.43 -14.79 -18.16
C TYR A 183 15.25 -15.68 -19.09
N TYR A 184 14.94 -15.63 -20.38
CA TYR A 184 15.56 -16.41 -21.44
C TYR A 184 15.98 -15.51 -22.60
N ASN A 185 16.98 -15.97 -23.34
CA ASN A 185 17.38 -15.36 -24.61
C ASN A 185 16.72 -16.13 -25.76
N LEU A 186 15.80 -15.48 -26.48
CA LEU A 186 15.06 -16.04 -27.61
C LEU A 186 15.43 -15.35 -28.91
N ALA A 187 15.38 -16.07 -30.03
CA ALA A 187 15.47 -15.43 -31.35
C ALA A 187 14.08 -14.87 -31.72
N ASP A 188 14.03 -13.60 -32.11
CA ASP A 188 12.82 -13.01 -32.68
C ASP A 188 12.53 -13.51 -34.09
N VAL A 189 11.41 -13.07 -34.66
CA VAL A 189 10.98 -13.42 -36.03
C VAL A 189 11.99 -13.04 -37.12
N ASN A 190 12.96 -12.16 -36.82
CA ASN A 190 14.03 -11.73 -37.72
C ASN A 190 15.38 -12.37 -37.37
N GLY A 191 15.43 -13.26 -36.37
CA GLY A 191 16.65 -13.93 -35.91
C GLY A 191 17.49 -13.14 -34.89
N HIS A 192 17.01 -12.00 -34.38
CA HIS A 192 17.74 -11.25 -33.35
C HIS A 192 17.47 -11.79 -31.95
N SER A 193 18.50 -11.81 -31.10
CA SER A 193 18.33 -12.20 -29.69
C SER A 193 17.49 -11.16 -28.92
N ARG A 194 16.58 -11.66 -28.09
CA ARG A 194 15.71 -10.91 -27.18
C ARG A 194 15.76 -11.53 -25.80
N HIS A 195 15.98 -10.69 -24.80
CA HIS A 195 15.91 -11.07 -23.40
C HIS A 195 14.48 -10.91 -22.91
N VAL A 196 13.79 -12.01 -22.61
CA VAL A 196 12.35 -12.01 -22.30
C VAL A 196 12.05 -12.89 -21.11
N TYR A 197 10.97 -12.60 -20.40
CA TYR A 197 10.49 -13.47 -19.34
C TYR A 197 9.56 -14.54 -19.90
N CYS A 198 9.85 -15.80 -19.59
CA CYS A 198 9.03 -16.96 -19.88
C CYS A 198 8.39 -17.49 -18.59
N HIS A 199 7.07 -17.64 -18.61
CA HIS A 199 6.31 -18.34 -17.59
C HIS A 199 6.09 -19.79 -18.03
N MET A 200 6.78 -20.72 -17.37
CA MET A 200 6.86 -22.14 -17.73
C MET A 200 5.87 -23.01 -16.96
N GLU A 201 5.27 -22.52 -15.87
CA GLU A 201 4.19 -23.22 -15.19
C GLU A 201 2.81 -22.95 -15.85
N THR A 202 1.77 -23.61 -15.32
CA THR A 202 0.38 -23.35 -15.73
C THR A 202 0.01 -21.88 -15.51
N LEU A 203 -0.60 -21.27 -16.52
CA LEU A 203 -1.11 -19.90 -16.49
C LEU A 203 -2.47 -19.84 -17.20
N CYS A 204 -3.44 -19.13 -16.63
CA CYS A 204 -4.83 -19.09 -17.15
C CYS A 204 -5.50 -20.48 -17.34
N GLY A 205 -5.12 -21.46 -16.52
CA GLY A 205 -5.59 -22.85 -16.67
C GLY A 205 -5.09 -23.55 -17.93
N LYS A 206 -4.04 -23.01 -18.57
CA LYS A 206 -3.33 -23.60 -19.71
C LYS A 206 -1.90 -23.92 -19.31
N GLY A 207 -1.28 -24.90 -19.96
CA GLY A 207 0.13 -25.22 -19.73
C GLY A 207 1.06 -24.03 -19.97
N GLY A 208 2.32 -24.15 -19.55
CA GLY A 208 3.31 -23.08 -19.61
C GLY A 208 3.82 -22.74 -21.01
N GLY A 209 4.95 -22.04 -21.07
CA GLY A 209 5.55 -21.57 -22.32
C GLY A 209 5.02 -20.21 -22.76
N TRP A 210 4.60 -19.39 -21.80
CA TRP A 210 4.05 -18.06 -22.04
C TRP A 210 5.15 -17.00 -22.02
N ARG A 211 5.17 -16.11 -23.01
CA ARG A 211 6.08 -14.96 -23.01
C ARG A 211 5.38 -13.74 -22.41
N ARG A 212 5.98 -13.12 -21.40
CA ARG A 212 5.47 -11.82 -20.88
C ARG A 212 5.79 -10.71 -21.86
N ILE A 213 4.79 -9.90 -22.20
CA ILE A 213 4.94 -8.72 -23.08
C ILE A 213 4.65 -7.40 -22.35
N ALA A 214 4.01 -7.46 -21.19
CA ALA A 214 3.75 -6.29 -20.37
C ALA A 214 3.68 -6.67 -18.88
N SER A 215 4.23 -5.82 -18.02
CA SER A 215 4.04 -5.87 -16.58
C SER A 215 4.07 -4.48 -15.98
N LEU A 216 3.29 -4.28 -14.92
CA LEU A 216 3.36 -3.14 -14.02
C LEU A 216 3.02 -3.64 -12.62
N ASN A 217 3.80 -3.26 -11.61
CA ASN A 217 3.48 -3.50 -10.22
C ASN A 217 3.82 -2.27 -9.37
N MET A 218 2.83 -1.41 -9.12
CA MET A 218 3.04 -0.16 -8.38
C MET A 218 3.30 -0.35 -6.87
N THR A 219 3.20 -1.59 -6.37
CA THR A 219 3.66 -1.92 -5.00
C THR A 219 5.19 -1.91 -4.89
N ASP A 220 5.92 -2.11 -6.00
CA ASP A 220 7.36 -1.88 -6.04
C ASP A 220 7.62 -0.36 -6.04
N PRO A 221 8.32 0.17 -5.02
CA PRO A 221 8.60 1.60 -4.92
C PRO A 221 9.42 2.15 -6.10
N ASN A 222 10.12 1.30 -6.85
CA ASN A 222 10.95 1.68 -8.00
C ASN A 222 10.20 1.63 -9.34
N GLU A 223 9.05 0.96 -9.40
CA GLU A 223 8.22 0.90 -10.60
C GLU A 223 7.58 2.27 -10.86
N ASN A 224 7.54 2.70 -12.12
CA ASN A 224 6.96 3.99 -12.51
C ASN A 224 5.80 3.78 -13.48
N CYS A 225 4.83 4.69 -13.44
CA CYS A 225 3.75 4.66 -14.42
C CYS A 225 4.30 4.87 -15.83
N PRO A 226 3.73 4.18 -16.85
CA PRO A 226 3.95 4.52 -18.25
C PRO A 226 3.71 6.01 -18.49
N THR A 227 4.49 6.64 -19.36
CA THR A 227 4.50 8.11 -19.53
C THR A 227 3.17 8.68 -20.03
N GLN A 228 2.32 7.85 -20.64
CA GLN A 228 0.97 8.22 -21.08
C GLN A 228 -0.04 8.28 -19.92
N PHE A 229 0.31 7.72 -18.76
CA PHE A 229 -0.50 7.73 -17.55
C PHE A 229 0.09 8.68 -16.50
N ARG A 230 -0.79 9.32 -15.72
CA ARG A 230 -0.35 10.08 -14.55
C ARG A 230 -0.10 9.14 -13.39
N SER A 231 1.00 9.34 -12.67
CA SER A 231 1.21 8.71 -11.37
C SER A 231 0.60 9.56 -10.27
N TYR A 232 -0.09 8.93 -9.33
CA TYR A 232 -0.52 9.55 -8.08
C TYR A 232 -0.67 8.51 -6.98
N SER A 233 -0.84 8.99 -5.74
CA SER A 233 -1.12 8.12 -4.60
C SER A 233 -2.39 8.56 -3.88
N SER A 234 -3.14 7.58 -3.38
CA SER A 234 -4.29 7.76 -2.51
C SER A 234 -4.28 6.68 -1.45
N GLY A 235 -4.53 7.01 -0.18
CA GLY A 235 -4.56 6.03 0.90
C GLY A 235 -3.26 5.22 1.07
N GLY A 236 -2.11 5.75 0.64
CA GLY A 236 -0.82 5.03 0.64
C GLY A 236 -0.61 4.08 -0.54
N VAL A 237 -1.60 3.92 -1.43
CA VAL A 237 -1.48 3.11 -2.65
C VAL A 237 -1.04 3.99 -3.80
N ARG A 238 -0.05 3.55 -4.58
CA ARG A 238 0.42 4.21 -5.81
C ARG A 238 -0.30 3.62 -7.01
N VAL A 239 -0.77 4.47 -7.91
CA VAL A 239 -1.58 4.03 -9.06
C VAL A 239 -1.30 4.88 -10.32
N CYS A 240 -1.67 4.35 -11.47
CA CYS A 240 -1.51 4.97 -12.79
C CYS A 240 -2.87 5.24 -13.43
N GLY A 241 -3.27 6.51 -13.53
CA GLY A 241 -4.56 6.91 -14.11
C GLY A 241 -4.44 7.76 -15.36
N ARG A 242 -5.57 8.21 -15.89
CA ARG A 242 -5.60 9.13 -17.04
C ARG A 242 -4.95 10.48 -16.67
N PRO A 243 -4.32 11.21 -17.62
CA PRO A 243 -3.95 12.60 -17.42
C PRO A 243 -5.12 13.43 -16.88
N VAL A 244 -4.84 14.50 -16.12
CA VAL A 244 -5.91 15.33 -15.53
C VAL A 244 -6.74 15.99 -16.64
N THR A 245 -8.04 15.69 -16.67
CA THR A 245 -9.01 16.30 -17.57
C THR A 245 -10.29 16.69 -16.81
N ASN A 246 -11.01 17.66 -17.37
CA ASN A 246 -12.36 18.05 -16.93
C ASN A 246 -13.47 17.40 -17.77
N THR A 247 -13.12 16.58 -18.74
CA THR A 247 -14.04 15.92 -19.68
C THR A 247 -13.69 14.45 -19.84
N GLY A 248 -14.65 13.66 -20.31
CA GLY A 248 -14.42 12.29 -20.76
C GLY A 248 -13.32 12.15 -21.80
N GLY A 249 -12.75 10.95 -21.87
CA GLY A 249 -11.62 10.65 -22.75
C GLY A 249 -10.93 9.34 -22.40
N SER A 250 -9.86 9.03 -23.14
CA SER A 250 -8.97 7.91 -22.82
C SER A 250 -7.50 8.27 -22.90
N ALA A 251 -6.71 7.51 -22.16
CA ALA A 251 -5.27 7.41 -22.31
C ALA A 251 -4.94 5.96 -22.70
N SER A 252 -3.98 5.78 -23.61
CA SER A 252 -3.60 4.44 -24.07
C SER A 252 -2.10 4.22 -24.05
N ILE A 253 -1.74 2.95 -23.88
CA ILE A 253 -0.38 2.43 -24.06
C ILE A 253 -0.43 1.22 -24.98
N THR A 254 0.64 1.01 -25.73
CA THR A 254 0.80 -0.13 -26.62
C THR A 254 1.95 -1.00 -26.15
N PHE A 255 1.74 -2.31 -26.23
CA PHE A 255 2.71 -3.35 -25.93
C PHE A 255 3.14 -3.97 -27.25
N PRO A 256 4.38 -3.68 -27.71
CA PRO A 256 4.89 -4.24 -28.94
C PRO A 256 5.00 -5.77 -28.85
N SER A 257 4.57 -6.44 -29.91
CA SER A 257 4.66 -7.91 -30.09
C SER A 257 4.98 -8.28 -31.53
N SER A 258 5.55 -7.34 -32.30
CA SER A 258 5.99 -7.57 -33.69
C SER A 258 7.08 -8.64 -33.80
N ASP A 259 7.74 -8.95 -32.69
CA ASP A 259 8.85 -9.87 -32.57
C ASP A 259 8.42 -11.28 -32.10
N ILE A 260 7.12 -11.51 -31.89
CA ILE A 260 6.54 -12.83 -31.57
C ILE A 260 5.23 -13.07 -32.33
N ARG A 261 5.10 -14.26 -32.92
CA ARG A 261 3.80 -14.76 -33.41
C ARG A 261 3.07 -15.43 -32.26
N TYR A 262 1.83 -15.01 -32.02
CA TYR A 262 1.00 -15.56 -30.95
C TYR A 262 -0.43 -15.80 -31.43
N SER A 263 -1.11 -16.75 -30.80
CA SER A 263 -2.54 -17.04 -31.02
C SER A 263 -3.32 -17.07 -29.71
N GLN A 264 -2.65 -17.00 -28.57
CA GLN A 264 -3.23 -17.01 -27.24
C GLN A 264 -2.74 -15.80 -26.45
N VAL A 265 -3.63 -15.26 -25.63
CA VAL A 265 -3.33 -14.17 -24.68
C VAL A 265 -3.87 -14.55 -23.32
N CYS A 266 -3.05 -14.38 -22.31
CA CYS A 266 -3.41 -14.52 -20.91
C CYS A 266 -2.95 -13.26 -20.17
N GLY A 267 -3.76 -12.74 -19.26
CA GLY A 267 -3.31 -11.60 -18.47
C GLY A 267 -4.22 -11.31 -17.28
N LYS A 268 -3.79 -10.37 -16.46
CA LYS A 268 -4.58 -9.79 -15.36
C LYS A 268 -4.39 -8.29 -15.34
N VAL A 269 -5.38 -7.59 -14.82
CA VAL A 269 -5.32 -6.15 -14.58
C VAL A 269 -6.04 -5.90 -13.27
N ILE A 270 -5.38 -5.22 -12.33
CA ILE A 270 -5.95 -4.80 -11.05
C ILE A 270 -5.99 -3.28 -11.01
N GLY A 271 -7.21 -2.76 -10.90
CA GLY A 271 -7.49 -1.33 -10.87
C GLY A 271 -8.07 -0.88 -9.56
N TYR A 272 -8.45 0.39 -9.50
CA TYR A 272 -9.18 0.98 -8.39
C TYR A 272 -10.27 1.88 -8.93
N GLN A 273 -11.36 2.01 -8.18
CA GLN A 273 -12.43 2.96 -8.48
C GLN A 273 -12.04 4.35 -7.98
N LYS A 274 -12.17 5.39 -8.82
CA LYS A 274 -12.19 6.79 -8.38
C LYS A 274 -13.54 7.42 -8.67
N GLY A 275 -14.12 8.01 -7.63
CA GLY A 275 -15.45 8.60 -7.63
C GLY A 275 -16.53 7.61 -8.05
N PHE A 276 -17.41 7.99 -8.98
CA PHE A 276 -18.62 7.21 -9.28
C PHE A 276 -18.74 6.80 -10.74
N PRO A 277 -17.94 5.82 -11.20
CA PRO A 277 -17.98 5.33 -12.56
C PRO A 277 -19.38 4.94 -13.03
N ASP A 278 -19.66 5.30 -14.27
CA ASP A 278 -20.91 5.02 -14.94
C ASP A 278 -21.02 3.54 -15.40
N GLY A 279 -19.91 2.79 -15.30
CA GLY A 279 -19.76 1.41 -15.73
C GLY A 279 -19.74 1.33 -17.24
N VAL A 280 -20.92 1.27 -17.84
CA VAL A 280 -21.06 1.37 -19.29
C VAL A 280 -21.69 2.70 -19.64
N MET A 281 -21.01 3.43 -20.53
CA MET A 281 -21.42 4.76 -20.99
C MET A 281 -22.90 4.79 -21.36
N ARG A 282 -23.65 5.79 -20.89
CA ARG A 282 -25.12 5.83 -20.99
C ARG A 282 -25.68 5.84 -22.43
N LYS A 283 -24.88 6.17 -23.44
CA LYS A 283 -25.26 6.27 -24.87
C LYS A 283 -24.62 5.16 -25.73
N ILE A 284 -25.03 3.92 -25.50
CA ILE A 284 -24.37 2.72 -26.05
C ILE A 284 -24.57 2.57 -27.57
N SER A 285 -25.70 3.03 -28.12
CA SER A 285 -26.14 2.70 -29.50
C SER A 285 -25.12 3.08 -30.58
N ASP A 286 -24.31 4.11 -30.34
CA ASP A 286 -23.38 4.65 -31.33
C ASP A 286 -21.91 4.42 -30.93
N SER A 287 -21.67 3.75 -29.80
CA SER A 287 -20.33 3.49 -29.31
C SER A 287 -19.65 2.37 -30.11
N THR A 288 -18.43 2.63 -30.55
CA THR A 288 -17.61 1.67 -31.31
C THR A 288 -16.36 1.32 -30.52
N ILE A 289 -15.61 0.33 -30.98
CA ILE A 289 -14.31 0.00 -30.40
C ILE A 289 -13.31 1.18 -30.43
N ASN A 290 -13.54 2.17 -31.29
CA ASN A 290 -12.74 3.39 -31.40
C ASN A 290 -13.27 4.56 -30.58
N SER A 291 -14.43 4.43 -29.93
CA SER A 291 -14.94 5.48 -29.04
C SER A 291 -13.93 5.77 -27.92
N PRO A 292 -13.73 7.05 -27.56
CA PRO A 292 -12.74 7.44 -26.55
C PRO A 292 -13.01 6.74 -25.22
N ALA A 293 -14.28 6.66 -24.81
CA ALA A 293 -14.77 5.79 -23.76
C ALA A 293 -16.09 5.18 -24.25
N TYR A 294 -16.19 3.85 -24.23
CA TYR A 294 -17.46 3.13 -24.39
C TYR A 294 -17.89 2.45 -23.06
N ILE A 295 -17.00 2.51 -22.07
CA ILE A 295 -17.08 2.05 -20.70
C ILE A 295 -16.21 2.98 -19.85
N ASP A 296 -16.48 2.98 -18.56
CA ASP A 296 -15.56 3.42 -17.53
C ASP A 296 -14.72 2.24 -17.08
N GLY A 297 -13.43 2.31 -17.36
CA GLY A 297 -12.50 1.23 -17.07
C GLY A 297 -11.46 1.05 -18.16
N ILE A 298 -11.14 -0.20 -18.45
CA ILE A 298 -9.98 -0.58 -19.25
C ILE A 298 -10.43 -1.42 -20.45
N SER A 299 -10.02 -0.99 -21.65
CA SER A 299 -10.21 -1.72 -22.88
C SER A 299 -8.87 -2.27 -23.36
N LEU A 300 -8.78 -3.60 -23.46
CA LEU A 300 -7.69 -4.27 -24.17
C LEU A 300 -8.12 -4.55 -25.62
N THR A 301 -7.29 -4.13 -26.57
CA THR A 301 -7.48 -4.39 -28.00
C THR A 301 -6.19 -4.87 -28.63
N TYR A 302 -6.27 -5.41 -29.85
CA TYR A 302 -5.07 -5.75 -30.63
C TYR A 302 -5.23 -5.36 -32.10
N GLY A 303 -4.10 -5.03 -32.72
CA GLY A 303 -3.99 -4.74 -34.15
C GLY A 303 -4.57 -3.41 -34.61
N ASN A 304 -4.40 -3.13 -35.90
CA ASN A 304 -4.98 -1.98 -36.58
C ASN A 304 -5.58 -2.43 -37.94
N PRO A 305 -6.91 -2.40 -38.14
CA PRO A 305 -7.93 -1.85 -37.24
C PRO A 305 -8.06 -2.61 -35.91
N ARG A 306 -8.49 -1.88 -34.86
CA ARG A 306 -8.64 -2.43 -33.51
C ARG A 306 -9.62 -3.61 -33.49
N LYS A 307 -9.22 -4.68 -32.80
CA LYS A 307 -10.05 -5.84 -32.49
C LYS A 307 -10.15 -6.02 -30.98
N HIS A 308 -11.32 -6.42 -30.50
CA HIS A 308 -11.57 -6.58 -29.06
C HIS A 308 -10.82 -7.78 -28.48
N LEU A 309 -10.13 -7.59 -27.35
CA LEU A 309 -9.49 -8.64 -26.58
C LEU A 309 -10.23 -8.90 -25.26
N TRP A 310 -10.30 -7.88 -24.40
CA TRP A 310 -10.95 -7.96 -23.09
C TRP A 310 -11.36 -6.57 -22.62
N THR A 311 -12.40 -6.49 -21.80
CA THR A 311 -12.84 -5.25 -21.15
C THR A 311 -12.91 -5.41 -19.64
N PHE A 312 -12.40 -4.45 -18.90
CA PHE A 312 -12.55 -4.37 -17.44
C PHE A 312 -13.38 -3.14 -17.13
N ILE A 313 -14.53 -3.33 -16.50
CA ILE A 313 -15.53 -2.29 -16.27
C ILE A 313 -15.49 -1.94 -14.78
N SER A 314 -15.38 -0.67 -14.44
CA SER A 314 -15.58 -0.21 -13.07
C SER A 314 -17.06 0.11 -12.86
N GLY A 315 -17.74 -0.64 -12.01
CA GLY A 315 -19.09 -0.32 -11.57
C GLY A 315 -19.12 0.96 -10.71
N GLY A 316 -20.33 1.44 -10.43
CA GLY A 316 -20.53 2.59 -9.55
C GLY A 316 -20.59 2.21 -8.07
N THR A 317 -21.19 1.05 -7.76
CA THR A 317 -21.38 0.53 -6.39
C THR A 317 -21.37 -0.99 -6.32
N GLY A 318 -20.74 -1.59 -5.31
CA GLY A 318 -20.76 -3.05 -5.14
C GLY A 318 -22.12 -3.59 -4.66
N SER A 319 -22.94 -2.74 -4.03
CA SER A 319 -24.28 -3.09 -3.55
C SER A 319 -25.33 -2.07 -3.98
N GLY A 320 -26.60 -2.49 -4.05
CA GLY A 320 -27.73 -1.58 -4.33
C GLY A 320 -27.97 -1.27 -5.81
N PRO A 321 -28.83 -0.28 -6.11
CA PRO A 321 -29.37 -0.10 -7.46
C PRO A 321 -28.41 0.57 -8.44
N TYR A 322 -27.27 1.08 -7.97
CA TYR A 322 -26.34 1.89 -8.77
C TYR A 322 -25.09 1.13 -9.22
N ASN A 323 -25.13 -0.20 -9.19
CA ASN A 323 -23.98 -1.03 -9.50
C ASN A 323 -23.43 -0.81 -10.91
N ARG A 324 -24.31 -0.71 -11.91
CA ARG A 324 -23.97 -0.44 -13.31
C ARG A 324 -23.13 -1.52 -13.99
N CYS A 325 -22.82 -2.64 -13.33
CA CYS A 325 -22.20 -3.78 -13.98
C CYS A 325 -23.21 -4.58 -14.82
N PRO A 326 -22.83 -5.02 -16.04
CA PRO A 326 -23.72 -5.83 -16.86
C PRO A 326 -24.10 -7.18 -16.23
N CYS A 327 -23.17 -7.77 -15.48
CA CYS A 327 -23.35 -9.02 -14.75
C CYS A 327 -24.05 -8.84 -13.39
N GLY A 328 -24.30 -7.60 -12.95
CA GLY A 328 -24.88 -7.33 -11.64
C GLY A 328 -26.31 -7.86 -11.49
N THR A 329 -26.78 -8.02 -10.26
CA THR A 329 -28.18 -8.40 -9.97
C THR A 329 -29.13 -7.21 -10.00
N THR A 330 -28.60 -6.00 -9.83
CA THR A 330 -29.32 -4.73 -9.86
C THR A 330 -28.55 -3.69 -10.66
N GLY A 331 -29.24 -2.70 -11.21
CA GLY A 331 -28.59 -1.59 -11.93
C GLY A 331 -27.88 -1.98 -13.22
N GLN A 332 -28.19 -3.16 -13.80
CA GLN A 332 -27.52 -3.69 -14.98
C GLN A 332 -27.51 -2.70 -16.15
N LYS A 333 -26.34 -2.57 -16.78
CA LYS A 333 -26.17 -1.81 -18.03
C LYS A 333 -25.90 -2.76 -19.18
N THR A 334 -26.43 -2.43 -20.35
CA THR A 334 -26.04 -3.09 -21.59
C THR A 334 -24.64 -2.63 -21.99
N TYR A 335 -24.01 -3.31 -22.94
CA TYR A 335 -22.68 -2.96 -23.44
C TYR A 335 -22.59 -3.27 -24.93
N PRO A 336 -21.60 -2.69 -25.65
CA PRO A 336 -21.45 -2.92 -27.08
C PRO A 336 -21.29 -4.41 -27.42
N SER A 337 -21.96 -4.88 -28.46
CA SER A 337 -22.00 -6.29 -28.83
C SER A 337 -20.61 -6.91 -29.07
N PHE A 338 -19.64 -6.11 -29.53
CA PHE A 338 -18.27 -6.57 -29.77
C PHE A 338 -17.53 -7.04 -28.50
N VAL A 339 -17.97 -6.62 -27.30
CA VAL A 339 -17.38 -7.06 -26.03
C VAL A 339 -17.74 -8.52 -25.73
N GLY A 340 -18.96 -8.94 -26.11
CA GLY A 340 -19.46 -10.29 -25.89
C GLY A 340 -19.41 -10.72 -24.42
N SER A 341 -18.82 -11.88 -24.12
CA SER A 341 -18.63 -12.39 -22.76
C SER A 341 -17.21 -12.15 -22.21
N ASN A 342 -16.40 -11.35 -22.91
CA ASN A 342 -14.98 -11.15 -22.63
C ASN A 342 -14.77 -9.89 -21.79
N TYR A 343 -15.40 -9.84 -20.61
CA TYR A 343 -15.27 -8.73 -19.69
C TYR A 343 -15.26 -9.14 -18.21
N TYR A 344 -14.68 -8.29 -17.37
CA TYR A 344 -14.93 -8.27 -15.93
C TYR A 344 -15.60 -6.96 -15.54
N CYS A 345 -16.40 -6.99 -14.47
CA CYS A 345 -16.98 -5.80 -13.90
C CYS A 345 -17.00 -5.91 -12.39
N GLU A 346 -16.62 -4.85 -11.70
CA GLU A 346 -16.56 -4.76 -10.24
C GLU A 346 -16.55 -3.28 -9.84
N ALA A 347 -17.04 -2.98 -8.66
CA ALA A 347 -16.95 -1.68 -8.02
C ALA A 347 -16.09 -1.81 -6.77
N GLY A 348 -15.40 -0.73 -6.38
CA GLY A 348 -14.63 -0.69 -5.14
C GLY A 348 -15.37 0.03 -4.01
N TYR A 349 -16.57 0.53 -4.30
CA TYR A 349 -17.43 1.21 -3.33
C TYR A 349 -18.64 0.36 -2.96
N GLU A 350 -18.56 -0.32 -1.82
CA GLU A 350 -19.48 -1.40 -1.44
C GLU A 350 -20.87 -1.00 -0.93
N THR A 351 -21.25 0.28 -1.04
CA THR A 351 -22.53 0.77 -0.47
C THR A 351 -23.59 1.01 -1.54
N GLY A 352 -24.86 1.08 -1.15
CA GLY A 352 -25.99 1.36 -2.04
C GLY A 352 -26.22 2.82 -2.44
N HIS A 353 -25.28 3.72 -2.15
CA HIS A 353 -25.41 5.16 -2.39
C HIS A 353 -24.41 5.66 -3.43
N TRP A 354 -24.50 6.95 -3.77
CA TRP A 354 -23.60 7.57 -4.73
C TRP A 354 -22.20 7.67 -4.12
N ALA A 355 -21.19 7.17 -4.84
CA ALA A 355 -19.81 7.29 -4.41
C ALA A 355 -19.38 8.77 -4.39
N THR A 356 -18.45 9.11 -3.52
CA THR A 356 -17.97 10.48 -3.34
C THR A 356 -16.98 10.83 -4.44
N TYR A 357 -17.22 11.95 -5.12
CA TYR A 357 -16.32 12.49 -6.13
C TYR A 357 -14.90 12.67 -5.61
N SER A 358 -13.91 12.53 -6.49
CA SER A 358 -12.49 12.71 -6.21
C SER A 358 -11.85 11.77 -5.18
N VAL A 359 -12.62 10.85 -4.58
CA VAL A 359 -12.11 9.80 -3.70
C VAL A 359 -11.68 8.60 -4.53
N THR A 360 -10.47 8.09 -4.29
CA THR A 360 -10.05 6.79 -4.83
C THR A 360 -10.23 5.72 -3.76
N TYR A 361 -11.08 4.75 -4.04
CA TYR A 361 -11.39 3.61 -3.18
C TYR A 361 -10.30 2.55 -3.32
N THR A 362 -9.37 2.56 -2.37
CA THR A 362 -8.16 1.70 -2.39
C THR A 362 -8.27 0.48 -1.47
N SER A 363 -9.30 0.43 -0.62
CA SER A 363 -9.57 -0.72 0.25
C SER A 363 -10.08 -1.94 -0.49
N ASP A 364 -10.62 -1.75 -1.68
CA ASP A 364 -11.21 -2.80 -2.51
C ASP A 364 -10.70 -2.70 -3.96
N PRO A 365 -9.63 -3.41 -4.31
CA PRO A 365 -9.08 -3.42 -5.67
C PRO A 365 -10.05 -4.06 -6.67
N LEU A 366 -10.18 -3.45 -7.84
CA LEU A 366 -11.06 -3.96 -8.89
C LEU A 366 -10.46 -5.16 -9.62
N TRP A 367 -11.35 -6.10 -9.96
CA TRP A 367 -11.14 -7.29 -10.76
C TRP A 367 -10.19 -8.32 -10.15
N ASP A 368 -10.12 -8.34 -8.81
CA ASP A 368 -9.33 -9.30 -8.05
C ASP A 368 -10.14 -10.52 -7.57
N GLY A 369 -11.48 -10.45 -7.69
CA GLY A 369 -12.42 -11.51 -7.31
C GLY A 369 -12.74 -11.56 -5.82
N LYS A 370 -12.44 -10.49 -5.08
CA LYS A 370 -12.68 -10.32 -3.64
C LYS A 370 -13.43 -9.02 -3.43
N GLY A 371 -13.93 -8.80 -2.21
CA GLY A 371 -14.61 -7.52 -1.87
C GLY A 371 -16.01 -7.33 -2.47
N CYS A 372 -16.34 -8.06 -3.53
CA CYS A 372 -17.61 -8.11 -4.22
C CYS A 372 -18.87 -7.95 -3.36
N GLY A 373 -19.58 -6.85 -3.60
CA GLY A 373 -20.83 -6.58 -2.94
C GLY A 373 -21.99 -7.47 -3.39
N SER A 374 -23.11 -7.28 -2.70
CA SER A 374 -24.35 -8.06 -2.91
C SER A 374 -24.93 -7.93 -4.32
N SER A 375 -24.61 -6.86 -5.04
CA SER A 375 -25.06 -6.63 -6.41
C SER A 375 -24.11 -7.23 -7.45
N GLU A 376 -22.89 -7.58 -7.08
CA GLU A 376 -21.82 -8.03 -7.98
C GLU A 376 -21.50 -9.52 -7.86
N THR A 377 -22.29 -10.26 -7.08
CA THR A 377 -22.05 -11.67 -6.80
C THR A 377 -21.81 -12.51 -8.07
N ASN A 378 -22.59 -12.28 -9.13
CA ASN A 378 -22.41 -12.98 -10.41
C ASN A 378 -21.17 -12.53 -11.19
N CYS A 379 -20.75 -11.27 -11.02
CA CYS A 379 -19.58 -10.72 -11.67
C CYS A 379 -18.29 -11.37 -11.16
N CYS A 380 -18.24 -11.65 -9.86
CA CYS A 380 -17.06 -12.20 -9.19
C CYS A 380 -16.94 -13.72 -9.22
N GLN A 381 -17.97 -14.43 -9.67
CA GLN A 381 -17.97 -15.90 -9.72
C GLN A 381 -17.23 -16.49 -10.92
N ARG A 382 -16.51 -15.69 -11.72
CA ARG A 382 -15.81 -16.20 -12.90
C ARG A 382 -14.53 -16.93 -12.51
N THR A 383 -14.41 -18.17 -12.96
CA THR A 383 -13.39 -19.14 -12.52
C THR A 383 -11.93 -18.77 -12.75
N LEU A 384 -11.65 -17.79 -13.63
CA LEU A 384 -10.28 -17.39 -13.93
C LEU A 384 -9.84 -16.09 -13.26
N ILE A 385 -10.75 -15.31 -12.64
CA ILE A 385 -10.40 -14.04 -11.97
C ILE A 385 -9.25 -14.28 -10.96
N PRO A 386 -8.19 -13.44 -10.96
CA PRO A 386 -8.02 -12.17 -11.68
C PRO A 386 -7.53 -12.28 -13.14
N TRP A 387 -7.31 -13.49 -13.63
CA TRP A 387 -6.76 -13.74 -14.97
C TRP A 387 -7.86 -13.87 -16.03
N PHE A 388 -7.64 -13.29 -17.21
CA PHE A 388 -8.44 -13.57 -18.41
C PHE A 388 -7.65 -14.40 -19.41
N TYR A 389 -8.37 -15.16 -20.24
CA TYR A 389 -7.79 -15.94 -21.32
C TYR A 389 -8.53 -15.73 -22.63
N ARG A 390 -7.77 -15.53 -23.71
CA ARG A 390 -8.28 -15.48 -25.09
C ARG A 390 -7.43 -16.34 -26.00
N SER A 391 -8.09 -17.05 -26.91
CA SER A 391 -7.45 -17.72 -28.04
C SER A 391 -8.09 -17.31 -29.35
N PHE A 392 -7.28 -17.27 -30.39
CA PHE A 392 -7.69 -16.94 -31.75
C PHE A 392 -7.56 -18.18 -32.65
N THR A 393 -8.31 -18.18 -33.75
CA THR A 393 -8.20 -19.21 -34.80
C THR A 393 -7.03 -18.98 -35.75
N HIS A 394 -6.27 -17.90 -35.56
CA HIS A 394 -5.13 -17.50 -36.37
C HIS A 394 -4.00 -16.99 -35.46
N SER A 395 -2.77 -17.06 -35.95
CA SER A 395 -1.63 -16.38 -35.32
C SER A 395 -1.51 -14.94 -35.80
N THR A 396 -1.06 -14.03 -34.95
CA THR A 396 -0.77 -12.64 -35.30
C THR A 396 0.54 -12.16 -34.64
N THR A 397 1.07 -11.04 -35.13
CA THR A 397 2.15 -10.25 -34.51
C THR A 397 1.67 -8.84 -34.17
N ASP A 398 0.35 -8.62 -34.22
CA ASP A 398 -0.29 -7.36 -33.87
C ASP A 398 0.12 -6.93 -32.46
N TYR A 399 0.27 -5.64 -32.22
CA TYR A 399 0.47 -5.11 -30.86
C TYR A 399 -0.81 -5.28 -30.03
N ILE A 400 -0.66 -5.34 -28.71
CA ILE A 400 -1.78 -5.21 -27.76
C ILE A 400 -1.81 -3.76 -27.25
N GLU A 401 -2.99 -3.15 -27.23
CA GLU A 401 -3.21 -1.81 -26.67
C GLU A 401 -4.08 -1.93 -25.42
N MET A 402 -3.66 -1.25 -24.36
CA MET A 402 -4.47 -1.00 -23.17
C MET A 402 -4.90 0.45 -23.13
N ARG A 403 -6.20 0.69 -23.02
CA ARG A 403 -6.75 2.05 -22.85
C ARG A 403 -7.52 2.15 -21.56
N ILE A 404 -7.23 3.17 -20.75
CA ILE A 404 -8.08 3.60 -19.64
C ILE A 404 -9.02 4.66 -20.21
N GLY A 405 -10.32 4.42 -20.16
CA GLY A 405 -11.35 5.33 -20.65
C GLY A 405 -12.44 5.56 -19.62
N CYS A 406 -12.93 6.79 -19.53
CA CYS A 406 -14.17 7.12 -18.83
C CYS A 406 -14.92 8.24 -19.56
N ASP A 407 -16.24 8.31 -19.44
CA ASP A 407 -17.04 9.35 -20.10
C ASP A 407 -17.09 10.70 -19.36
N GLU A 408 -16.68 10.77 -18.10
CA GLU A 408 -16.48 12.02 -17.37
C GLU A 408 -15.00 12.41 -17.12
N GLY A 409 -14.83 13.63 -16.60
CA GLY A 409 -13.54 14.18 -16.18
C GLY A 409 -12.96 13.47 -14.96
N THR A 410 -11.64 13.47 -14.83
CA THR A 410 -10.91 12.67 -13.83
C THR A 410 -11.09 13.08 -12.35
N HIS A 411 -11.86 14.14 -12.09
CA HIS A 411 -12.29 14.55 -10.75
C HIS A 411 -13.57 13.83 -10.32
N ASP A 412 -14.37 13.42 -11.31
CA ASP A 412 -15.57 12.61 -11.12
C ASP A 412 -15.19 11.12 -11.25
N GLU A 413 -14.77 10.69 -12.43
CA GLU A 413 -14.53 9.28 -12.75
C GLU A 413 -13.09 9.03 -13.20
N ASP A 414 -12.41 8.08 -12.58
CA ASP A 414 -11.14 7.54 -13.09
C ASP A 414 -11.04 6.08 -12.68
N VAL A 415 -10.29 5.30 -13.46
CA VAL A 415 -10.06 3.88 -13.16
C VAL A 415 -8.57 3.61 -13.23
N PRO A 416 -7.81 4.12 -12.24
CA PRO A 416 -6.37 3.97 -12.24
C PRO A 416 -5.95 2.52 -11.98
N VAL A 417 -4.81 2.13 -12.55
CA VAL A 417 -4.26 0.77 -12.47
C VAL A 417 -3.12 0.71 -11.47
N GLY A 418 -3.14 -0.31 -10.60
CA GLY A 418 -2.02 -0.62 -9.71
C GLY A 418 -1.14 -1.75 -10.23
N GLU A 419 -1.72 -2.69 -10.97
CA GLU A 419 -1.02 -3.87 -11.43
C GLU A 419 -1.58 -4.34 -12.79
N TYR A 420 -0.69 -4.81 -13.68
CA TYR A 420 -1.10 -5.65 -14.80
C TYR A 420 0.02 -6.61 -15.17
N GLU A 421 -0.36 -7.76 -15.72
CA GLU A 421 0.55 -8.65 -16.42
C GLU A 421 -0.12 -9.18 -17.69
N ILE A 422 0.57 -9.14 -18.82
CA ILE A 422 0.06 -9.64 -20.10
C ILE A 422 1.10 -10.56 -20.73
N TYR A 423 0.63 -11.73 -21.10
CA TYR A 423 1.38 -12.83 -21.68
C TYR A 423 0.78 -13.26 -23.01
N VAL A 424 1.64 -13.67 -23.94
CA VAL A 424 1.24 -14.23 -25.23
C VAL A 424 1.92 -15.57 -25.47
N LYS A 425 1.25 -16.41 -26.25
CA LYS A 425 1.73 -17.74 -26.63
C LYS A 425 1.33 -18.06 -28.07
#